data_AF-F3UXX1-F1
#
_entry.id   AF-F3UXX1-F1
#
_cell.length_a   1.000
_cell.length_b   1.000
_cell.length_c   1.000
_cell.angle_alpha   90.00
_cell.angle_beta   90.00
_cell.angle_gamma   90.00
#
_symmetry.space_group_name_H-M   'P 1'
#
loop_
_entity.id
_entity.type
_entity.pdbx_description
1 polymer ?
#
loop_
_entity_poly.entity_id
_entity_poly.type
_entity_poly.pdbx_seq_one_letter_code
_entity_poly.pdbx_strand_id
1 'polypeptide(L)'
;MRFLEIDDETVKVLQNWRTVQVYNREDNFVLARFNSQMNKSTLSRMLKRHALAAKVPVITGKGLRHSHDSFMINVLKKDVLYVSARSGRTDKATTLNTYSHFYDRQIVTGGAEITEVLGELGLTANPATIPPSGGTK
;
A
#
# COMPACT_ATOMS: atom_id res chain seq x y z
N MET A 1 16.09 7.47 -3.24
CA MET A 1 15.44 8.19 -2.12
C MET A 1 13.94 8.19 -2.37
N ARG A 2 13.10 8.06 -1.33
CA ARG A 2 11.63 7.93 -1.45
C ARG A 2 10.94 8.76 -0.39
N PHE A 3 9.89 9.46 -0.76
CA PHE A 3 9.06 10.24 0.15
C PHE A 3 7.80 9.46 0.50
N LEU A 4 7.36 9.60 1.75
CA LEU A 4 6.17 8.95 2.27
C LEU A 4 5.32 10.00 2.99
N GLU A 5 4.05 10.07 2.63
CA GLU A 5 3.07 10.81 3.42
C GLU A 5 2.78 10.06 4.73
N ILE A 6 2.78 10.78 5.85
CA ILE A 6 2.52 10.26 7.18
C ILE A 6 1.22 10.90 7.68
N ASP A 7 0.31 10.09 8.21
CA ASP A 7 -0.97 10.57 8.75
C ASP A 7 -0.79 11.28 10.10
N ASP A 8 -1.77 12.11 10.46
CA ASP A 8 -1.72 12.94 11.67
C ASP A 8 -1.58 12.12 12.96
N GLU A 9 -2.16 10.92 13.05
CA GLU A 9 -2.05 10.08 14.24
C GLU A 9 -0.62 9.55 14.41
N THR A 10 -0.01 9.08 13.32
CA THR A 10 1.40 8.69 13.33
C THR A 10 2.31 9.87 13.67
N VAL A 11 2.02 11.08 13.16
CA VAL A 11 2.77 12.30 13.52
C VAL A 11 2.67 12.59 15.02
N LYS A 12 1.46 12.52 15.61
CA LYS A 12 1.27 12.71 17.06
C LYS A 12 2.06 11.70 17.88
N VAL A 13 2.06 10.42 17.48
CA VAL A 13 2.86 9.38 18.14
C VAL A 13 4.35 9.72 18.12
N LEU A 14 4.88 10.16 16.96
CA LEU A 14 6.28 10.55 16.82
C LEU A 14 6.64 11.79 17.63
N GLN A 15 5.73 12.78 17.71
CA GLN A 15 5.92 13.98 18.54
C GLN A 15 5.97 13.63 20.03
N ASN A 16 5.02 12.82 20.51
CA ASN A 16 5.00 12.37 21.89
C ASN A 16 6.26 11.56 22.23
N TRP A 17 6.68 10.70 21.31
CA TRP A 17 7.91 9.95 21.46
C TRP A 17 9.14 10.87 21.52
N ARG A 18 9.22 11.91 20.68
CA ARG A 18 10.32 12.89 20.71
C ARG A 18 10.49 13.53 22.09
N THR A 19 9.41 13.86 22.78
CA THR A 19 9.47 14.40 24.14
C THR A 19 10.15 13.42 25.11
N VAL A 20 9.82 12.13 25.02
CA VAL A 20 10.47 11.07 25.81
C VAL A 20 11.96 10.94 25.48
N GLN A 21 12.31 11.05 24.20
CA GLN A 21 13.71 10.97 23.76
C GLN A 21 14.57 12.11 24.32
N VAL A 22 14.06 13.35 24.24
CA VAL A 22 14.75 14.53 24.77
C VAL A 22 14.95 14.41 26.27
N TYR A 23 13.91 13.96 27.00
CA TYR A 23 14.01 13.72 28.44
C TYR A 23 15.10 12.70 28.79
N ASN A 24 15.21 11.62 28.02
CA ASN A 24 16.21 10.56 28.23
C ASN A 24 17.59 10.86 27.62
N ARG A 25 17.78 12.02 26.99
CA ARG A 25 19.00 12.38 26.23
C ARG A 25 19.35 11.41 25.11
N GLU A 26 18.33 10.77 24.50
CA GLU A 26 18.47 9.78 23.42
C GLU A 26 17.90 10.30 22.09
N ASP A 27 18.46 11.37 21.54
CA ASP A 27 17.82 12.17 20.49
C ASP A 27 18.42 12.02 19.08
N ASN A 28 19.45 11.19 18.91
CA ASN A 28 20.15 10.93 17.65
C ASN A 28 19.38 10.02 16.67
N PHE A 29 18.52 9.11 17.17
CA PHE A 29 17.76 8.16 16.34
C PHE A 29 16.34 8.05 16.82
N VAL A 30 15.35 7.97 15.92
CA VAL A 30 13.94 7.79 16.30
C VAL A 30 13.75 6.50 17.10
N LEU A 31 14.45 5.42 16.75
CA LEU A 31 14.41 4.17 17.50
C LEU A 31 15.77 3.95 18.16
N ALA A 32 15.95 4.55 19.33
CA ALA A 32 17.19 4.48 20.11
C ALA A 32 17.06 3.57 21.33
N ARG A 33 18.20 3.04 21.76
CA ARG A 33 18.39 2.46 23.10
C ARG A 33 19.83 2.71 23.53
N PHE A 34 20.04 3.31 24.70
CA PHE A 34 21.35 3.68 25.22
C PHE A 34 22.17 4.51 24.22
N ASN A 35 21.55 5.54 23.62
CA ASN A 35 22.17 6.41 22.60
C ASN A 35 22.66 5.71 21.32
N SER A 36 22.26 4.47 21.11
CA SER A 36 22.59 3.69 19.90
C SER A 36 21.34 3.34 19.13
N GLN A 37 21.48 3.08 17.82
CA GLN A 37 20.37 2.58 17.01
C GLN A 37 19.88 1.25 17.59
N MET A 38 18.57 1.14 17.78
CA MET A 38 18.00 -0.11 18.23
C MET A 38 18.25 -1.22 17.21
N ASN A 39 18.87 -2.31 17.67
CA ASN A 39 19.12 -3.44 16.80
C ASN A 39 17.81 -4.20 16.50
N LYS A 40 17.75 -4.85 15.33
CA LYS A 40 16.57 -5.58 14.86
C LYS A 40 16.11 -6.67 15.83
N SER A 41 17.03 -7.35 16.53
CA SER A 41 16.66 -8.43 17.45
C SER A 41 16.02 -7.90 18.74
N THR A 42 16.43 -6.73 19.24
CA THR A 42 15.77 -6.07 20.37
C THR A 42 14.35 -5.66 19.99
N LEU A 43 14.17 -4.99 18.84
CA LEU A 43 12.83 -4.61 18.38
C LEU A 43 11.91 -5.84 18.22
N SER A 44 12.42 -6.93 17.64
CA SER A 44 11.65 -8.17 17.48
C SER A 44 11.26 -8.79 18.83
N ARG A 45 12.17 -8.76 19.82
CA ARG A 45 11.89 -9.27 21.18
C ARG A 45 10.87 -8.40 21.91
N MET A 46 10.96 -7.07 21.77
CA MET A 46 9.98 -6.13 22.31
C MET A 46 8.59 -6.39 21.71
N LEU A 47 8.49 -6.49 20.39
CA LEU A 47 7.23 -6.78 19.71
C LEU A 47 6.59 -8.08 20.19
N LYS A 48 7.39 -9.17 20.29
CA LYS A 48 6.92 -10.44 20.84
C LYS A 48 6.39 -10.28 22.28
N ARG A 49 7.13 -9.58 23.13
CA ARG A 49 6.73 -9.35 24.53
C ARG A 49 5.42 -8.59 24.63
N HIS A 50 5.25 -7.53 23.84
CA HIS A 50 4.00 -6.74 23.82
C HIS A 50 2.83 -7.54 23.26
N ALA A 51 3.04 -8.34 22.20
CA ALA A 51 2.00 -9.22 21.66
C ALA A 51 1.50 -10.23 22.71
N LEU A 52 2.42 -10.88 23.44
CA LEU A 52 2.07 -11.81 24.51
C LEU A 52 1.32 -11.11 25.66
N ALA A 53 1.78 -9.94 26.08
CA ALA A 53 1.11 -9.16 27.14
C ALA A 53 -0.31 -8.74 26.74
N ALA A 54 -0.51 -8.37 25.47
CA ALA A 54 -1.82 -8.03 24.91
C ALA A 54 -2.68 -9.26 24.54
N LYS A 55 -2.17 -10.49 24.72
CA LYS A 55 -2.83 -11.75 24.35
C LYS A 55 -3.24 -11.83 22.86
N VAL A 56 -2.45 -11.21 21.99
CA VAL A 56 -2.64 -11.26 20.53
C VAL A 56 -1.61 -12.19 19.88
N PRO A 57 -1.88 -12.72 18.67
CA PRO A 57 -0.90 -13.53 17.96
C PRO A 57 0.45 -12.80 17.82
N VAL A 58 1.53 -13.52 18.10
CA VAL A 58 2.89 -12.98 17.97
C VAL A 58 3.15 -12.61 16.52
N ILE A 59 3.46 -11.34 16.28
CA ILE A 59 3.73 -10.81 14.95
C ILE A 59 5.18 -10.35 14.81
N THR A 60 5.73 -10.46 13.60
CA THR A 60 7.06 -9.95 13.27
C THR A 60 6.98 -8.57 12.63
N GLY A 61 8.10 -7.84 12.54
CA GLY A 61 8.13 -6.57 11.79
C GLY A 61 7.75 -6.75 10.30
N LYS A 62 8.12 -7.88 9.68
CA LYS A 62 7.66 -8.24 8.33
C LYS A 62 6.14 -8.48 8.32
N GLY A 63 5.62 -9.17 9.34
CA GLY A 63 4.18 -9.38 9.52
C GLY A 63 3.40 -8.07 9.62
N LEU A 64 3.88 -7.10 10.43
CA LEU A 64 3.27 -5.77 10.54
C LEU A 64 3.23 -5.05 9.18
N ARG A 65 4.31 -5.13 8.38
CA ARG A 65 4.32 -4.58 7.02
C ARG A 65 3.27 -5.24 6.12
N HIS A 66 3.11 -6.57 6.21
CA HIS A 66 2.06 -7.27 5.48
C HIS A 66 0.66 -6.87 5.93
N SER A 67 0.43 -6.71 7.23
CA SER A 67 -0.83 -6.22 7.77
C SER A 67 -1.15 -4.81 7.28
N HIS A 68 -0.16 -3.93 7.22
CA HIS A 68 -0.30 -2.57 6.68
C HIS A 68 -0.71 -2.58 5.20
N ASP A 69 -0.01 -3.35 4.35
CA ASP A 69 -0.39 -3.48 2.94
C ASP A 69 -1.81 -4.04 2.77
N SER A 70 -2.14 -5.09 3.53
CA SER A 70 -3.46 -5.72 3.50
C SER A 70 -4.56 -4.73 3.87
N PHE A 71 -4.33 -3.90 4.90
CA PHE A 71 -5.23 -2.81 5.27
C PHE A 71 -5.44 -1.82 4.12
N MET A 72 -4.36 -1.39 3.45
CA MET A 72 -4.46 -0.46 2.34
C MET A 72 -5.27 -1.01 1.14
N ILE A 73 -5.07 -2.28 0.80
CA ILE A 73 -5.76 -2.92 -0.34
C ILE A 73 -7.21 -3.22 0.04
N ASN A 74 -7.42 -3.90 1.17
CA ASN A 74 -8.73 -4.44 1.49
C ASN A 74 -9.67 -3.41 2.11
N VAL A 75 -9.17 -2.50 2.94
CA VAL A 75 -10.00 -1.50 3.63
C VAL A 75 -10.02 -0.19 2.85
N LEU A 76 -8.84 0.34 2.49
CA LEU A 76 -8.75 1.63 1.79
C LEU A 76 -8.92 1.53 0.27
N LYS A 77 -9.09 0.31 -0.26
CA LYS A 77 -9.26 0.02 -1.70
C LYS A 77 -8.20 0.68 -2.58
N LYS A 78 -6.96 0.77 -2.07
CA LYS A 78 -5.84 1.34 -2.83
C LYS A 78 -5.32 0.33 -3.85
N ASP A 79 -4.99 0.83 -5.02
CA ASP A 79 -4.40 0.05 -6.09
C ASP A 79 -3.04 -0.57 -5.70
N VAL A 80 -2.71 -1.71 -6.29
CA VAL A 80 -1.48 -2.46 -6.05
C VAL A 80 -0.24 -1.63 -6.34
N LEU A 81 -0.25 -0.78 -7.36
CA LEU A 81 0.90 0.06 -7.71
C LEU A 81 1.15 1.10 -6.61
N TYR A 82 0.08 1.70 -6.09
CA TYR A 82 0.16 2.65 -4.98
C TYR A 82 0.74 1.97 -3.73
N VAL A 83 0.24 0.79 -3.37
CA VAL A 83 0.71 0.03 -2.20
C VAL A 83 2.17 -0.42 -2.38
N SER A 84 2.54 -0.88 -3.57
CA SER A 84 3.93 -1.28 -3.88
C SER A 84 4.90 -0.11 -3.73
N ALA A 85 4.53 1.07 -4.27
CA ALA A 85 5.30 2.29 -4.14
C ALA A 85 5.40 2.76 -2.69
N ARG A 86 4.29 2.73 -1.92
CA ARG A 86 4.25 3.11 -0.49
C ARG A 86 5.01 2.14 0.42
N SER A 87 5.10 0.87 0.04
CA SER A 87 5.87 -0.09 0.81
C SER A 87 7.33 -0.16 0.39
N GLY A 88 7.73 0.48 -0.72
CA GLY A 88 9.11 0.51 -1.19
C GLY A 88 9.58 -0.87 -1.66
N ARG A 89 8.72 -1.61 -2.37
CA ARG A 89 9.13 -2.85 -3.05
C ARG A 89 9.73 -2.51 -4.41
N THR A 90 10.89 -3.08 -4.71
CA THR A 90 11.57 -2.91 -6.00
C THR A 90 10.81 -3.63 -7.12
N ASP A 91 10.30 -4.82 -6.82
CA ASP A 91 9.48 -5.60 -7.74
C ASP A 91 7.99 -5.43 -7.43
N LYS A 92 7.25 -4.88 -8.40
CA LYS A 92 5.81 -4.65 -8.31
C LYS A 92 5.03 -5.96 -8.39
N ALA A 93 5.54 -6.96 -9.12
CA ALA A 93 4.90 -8.27 -9.26
C ALA A 93 4.79 -8.99 -7.91
N THR A 94 5.78 -8.83 -7.03
CA THR A 94 5.72 -9.35 -5.66
C THR A 94 4.48 -8.86 -4.90
N THR A 95 4.11 -7.57 -4.99
CA THR A 95 2.90 -7.05 -4.32
C THR A 95 1.64 -7.65 -4.92
N LEU A 96 1.56 -7.70 -6.26
CA LEU A 96 0.41 -8.27 -6.96
C LEU A 96 0.24 -9.76 -6.62
N ASN A 97 1.30 -10.55 -6.73
CA ASN A 97 1.29 -11.98 -6.41
C ASN A 97 0.94 -12.25 -4.94
N THR A 98 1.33 -11.36 -4.03
CA THR A 98 1.01 -11.54 -2.60
C THR A 98 -0.48 -11.29 -2.32
N TYR A 99 -1.11 -10.37 -3.05
CA TYR A 99 -2.44 -9.84 -2.72
C TYR A 99 -3.49 -10.04 -3.82
N SER A 100 -3.17 -10.78 -4.89
CA SER A 100 -4.05 -11.07 -6.03
C SER A 100 -5.38 -11.68 -5.60
N HIS A 101 -5.35 -12.54 -4.58
CA HIS A 101 -6.53 -13.18 -3.99
C HIS A 101 -7.57 -12.20 -3.41
N PHE A 102 -7.24 -10.92 -3.21
CA PHE A 102 -8.25 -9.90 -2.89
C PHE A 102 -9.06 -9.48 -4.12
N TYR A 103 -8.50 -9.58 -5.31
CA TYR A 103 -9.14 -9.23 -6.58
C TYR A 103 -9.95 -10.38 -7.17
N ASP A 104 -9.61 -11.64 -6.86
CA ASP A 104 -10.38 -12.83 -7.30
C ASP A 104 -11.86 -12.81 -6.87
N ARG A 105 -12.21 -11.98 -5.88
CA ARG A 105 -13.57 -11.81 -5.37
C ARG A 105 -14.37 -10.72 -6.08
N GLN A 106 -13.74 -9.94 -6.96
CA GLN A 106 -14.44 -8.94 -7.76
C GLN A 106 -15.02 -9.60 -9.00
N ILE A 107 -16.33 -9.46 -9.21
CA ILE A 107 -16.96 -9.91 -10.45
C ILE A 107 -16.38 -9.07 -11.59
N VAL A 108 -15.71 -9.74 -12.53
CA VAL A 108 -15.19 -9.09 -13.74
C VAL A 108 -16.39 -8.59 -14.55
N THR A 109 -16.52 -7.28 -14.63
CA THR A 109 -17.58 -6.56 -15.35
C THR A 109 -16.94 -5.56 -16.31
N GLY A 110 -17.72 -4.91 -17.17
CA GLY A 110 -17.24 -3.87 -18.09
C GLY A 110 -17.40 -4.17 -19.58
N GLY A 111 -17.98 -5.30 -19.96
CA GLY A 111 -18.34 -5.57 -21.36
C GLY A 111 -19.33 -4.54 -21.94
N ALA A 112 -20.24 -4.02 -21.11
CA ALA A 112 -21.18 -2.97 -21.51
C ALA A 112 -20.47 -1.63 -21.75
N GLU A 113 -19.57 -1.22 -20.84
CA GLU A 113 -18.76 0.00 -20.98
C GLU A 113 -17.86 -0.06 -22.21
N ILE A 114 -17.26 -1.22 -22.50
CA ILE A 114 -16.47 -1.43 -23.74
C ILE A 114 -17.37 -1.24 -24.97
N THR A 115 -18.60 -1.77 -24.94
CA THR A 115 -19.55 -1.65 -26.06
C THR A 115 -19.96 -0.21 -26.28
N GLU A 116 -20.19 0.55 -25.22
CA GLU A 116 -20.51 1.98 -25.26
C GLU A 116 -19.37 2.79 -25.89
N VAL A 117 -18.13 2.62 -25.41
CA VAL A 117 -16.94 3.31 -25.95
C VAL A 117 -16.68 2.93 -27.40
N LEU A 118 -16.82 1.66 -27.77
CA LEU A 118 -16.68 1.24 -29.16
C LEU A 118 -17.77 1.85 -30.07
N GLY A 119 -18.99 2.01 -29.54
CA GLY A 119 -20.08 2.71 -30.21
C GLY A 119 -19.77 4.19 -30.46
N GLU A 120 -19.27 4.91 -29.45
CA GLU A 120 -18.83 6.30 -29.58
C GLU A 120 -17.70 6.47 -30.60
N LEU A 121 -16.79 5.50 -30.67
CA LEU A 121 -15.68 5.48 -31.63
C LEU A 121 -16.08 4.99 -33.04
N GLY A 122 -17.35 4.63 -33.25
CA GLY A 122 -17.86 4.12 -34.53
C GLY A 122 -17.35 2.73 -34.92
N LEU A 123 -16.69 2.02 -33.99
CA LEU A 123 -16.12 0.69 -34.17
C LEU A 123 -17.16 -0.38 -33.80
N THR A 124 -18.26 -0.42 -34.55
CA THR A 124 -19.30 -1.44 -34.34
C THR A 124 -19.05 -2.65 -35.25
N ALA A 125 -19.55 -3.82 -34.85
CA ALA A 125 -19.44 -5.06 -35.63
C ALA A 125 -20.14 -5.01 -37.00
N ASN A 126 -20.77 -3.89 -37.37
CA ASN A 126 -21.50 -3.71 -38.61
C ASN A 126 -20.62 -2.98 -39.65
N PRO A 127 -20.14 -3.65 -40.71
CA PRO A 127 -19.28 -3.03 -41.73
C PRO A 127 -19.98 -1.97 -42.61
N ALA A 128 -21.26 -1.69 -42.39
CA ALA A 128 -22.07 -0.78 -43.21
C ALA A 128 -22.06 0.69 -42.75
N THR A 129 -21.39 1.02 -41.64
CA THR A 129 -21.36 2.40 -41.08
C THR A 129 -20.06 3.15 -41.33
N ILE A 130 -19.18 2.66 -42.22
CA ILE A 130 -18.08 3.49 -42.75
C ILE A 130 -18.73 4.65 -43.51
N PRO A 131 -18.63 5.91 -43.05
CA PRO A 131 -19.07 7.04 -43.85
C PRO A 131 -18.24 7.00 -45.13
N PRO A 132 -18.84 7.18 -46.33
CA PRO A 132 -18.07 7.24 -47.54
C PRO A 132 -16.99 8.31 -47.35
N SER A 133 -15.73 7.92 -47.58
CA SER A 133 -14.58 8.81 -47.70
C SER A 133 -15.05 10.12 -48.31
N GLY A 134 -14.97 11.20 -47.53
CA GLY A 134 -15.27 12.54 -47.96
C GLY A 134 -14.29 12.92 -49.06
N GLY A 135 -14.61 12.52 -50.28
CA GLY A 135 -14.01 13.06 -51.48
C GLY A 135 -14.50 14.48 -51.61
N THR A 136 -13.62 15.43 -51.30
CA THR A 136 -13.73 16.79 -51.80
C THR A 136 -12.45 17.12 -52.56
N LYS A 137 -12.68 17.47 -53.81
CA LYS A 137 -11.79 18.11 -54.77
C LYS A 137 -11.04 19.30 -54.19
#